data_AF-A0A1G4G8Y7-F1
#
_entry.id   AF-A0A1G4G8Y7-F1
#
_cell.length_a   1.000
_cell.length_b   1.000
_cell.length_c   1.000
_cell.angle_alpha   90.00
_cell.angle_beta   90.00
_cell.angle_gamma   90.00
#
_symmetry.space_group_name_H-M   'P 1'
#
loop_
_entity.id
_entity.type
_entity.pdbx_description
1 polymer ?
#
loop_
_entity_poly.entity_id
_entity_poly.type
_entity_poly.pdbx_seq_one_letter_code
_entity_poly.pdbx_strand_id
1 'polypeptide(L)' 'MGKTACKDKKYEPPKEPRFICKKCGVTARKEKEICKPQKI' A
#
# COMPACT_ATOMS: atom_id res chain seq x y z
N MET A 1 0.56 -16.26 4.31
CA MET A 1 0.19 -14.85 4.58
C MET A 1 1.14 -13.95 3.79
N GLY A 2 0.66 -13.26 2.76
CA GLY A 2 1.51 -12.47 1.85
C GLY A 2 2.11 -11.24 2.52
N LYS A 3 3.38 -10.94 2.20
CA LYS A 3 4.03 -9.68 2.57
C LYS A 3 3.28 -8.53 1.91
N THR A 4 2.62 -7.70 2.70
CA THR A 4 1.96 -6.47 2.24
C THR A 4 2.89 -5.30 2.56
N ALA A 5 2.94 -4.31 1.69
CA ALA A 5 3.62 -3.03 1.86
C ALA A 5 3.31 -2.36 3.20
N CYS A 6 2.10 -2.58 3.74
CA CYS A 6 1.71 -2.12 5.08
C CYS A 6 2.57 -2.63 6.23
N LYS A 7 3.29 -3.76 6.05
CA LYS A 7 4.16 -4.36 7.06
C LYS A 7 5.64 -4.12 6.77
N ASP A 8 5.97 -3.51 5.65
CA ASP A 8 7.33 -3.33 5.19
C ASP A 8 7.80 -1.90 5.52
N LYS A 9 8.63 -1.77 6.56
CA LYS A 9 9.14 -0.45 7.01
C LYS A 9 10.07 0.22 5.99
N LYS A 10 10.52 -0.51 4.96
CA LYS A 10 11.33 0.02 3.86
C LYS A 10 10.52 0.21 2.57
N TYR A 11 9.19 0.13 2.62
CA TYR A 11 8.38 0.34 1.45
C TYR A 11 8.43 1.80 1.03
N GLU A 12 9.07 2.06 -0.12
CA GLU A 12 9.05 3.36 -0.75
C GLU A 12 7.76 3.52 -1.57
N PRO A 13 6.98 4.59 -1.34
CA PRO A 13 5.75 4.81 -2.09
C PRO A 13 6.09 5.00 -3.58
N PRO A 14 5.33 4.38 -4.50
CA PRO A 14 5.54 4.58 -5.92
C PRO A 14 5.23 6.04 -6.30
N LYS A 15 5.93 6.59 -7.30
CA LYS A 15 5.70 7.96 -7.81
C LYS A 15 4.25 8.25 -8.20
N GLU A 16 3.53 7.23 -8.67
CA GLU A 16 2.11 7.30 -9.01
C GLU A 16 1.38 6.15 -8.31
N PRO A 17 0.95 6.35 -7.06
CA PRO A 17 0.13 5.38 -6.38
C PRO A 17 -1.33 5.51 -6.85
N ARG A 18 -2.00 4.38 -7.01
CA ARG A 18 -3.43 4.32 -7.35
C ARG A 18 -4.30 3.96 -6.15
N PHE A 19 -3.67 3.47 -5.10
CA PHE A 19 -4.33 3.02 -3.90
C PHE A 19 -3.58 3.51 -2.67
N ILE A 20 -4.33 3.89 -1.64
CA ILE A 20 -3.83 4.21 -0.31
C ILE A 20 -4.41 3.22 0.70
N CYS A 21 -3.61 2.84 1.68
CA CYS A 21 -4.07 2.00 2.76
C CYS A 21 -4.78 2.84 3.82
N LYS A 22 -6.09 2.69 3.98
CA LYS A 22 -6.86 3.47 4.97
C LYS A 22 -6.41 3.26 6.42
N LYS A 23 -5.80 2.11 6.73
CA LYS A 23 -5.34 1.77 8.09
C LYS A 23 -3.92 2.24 8.39
N CYS A 24 -3.04 2.18 7.40
CA CYS A 24 -1.60 2.35 7.60
C CYS A 24 -1.03 3.59 6.90
N GLY A 25 -1.80 4.23 6.01
CA GLY A 25 -1.34 5.37 5.20
C GLY A 25 -0.44 5.01 4.02
N VAL A 26 0.01 3.74 3.90
CA VAL A 26 0.88 3.28 2.81
C VAL A 26 0.17 3.37 1.47
N THR A 27 0.80 4.01 0.49
CA THR A 27 0.30 4.12 -0.88
C THR A 27 0.94 3.06 -1.78
N ALA A 28 0.21 2.50 -2.74
CA ALA A 28 0.70 1.45 -3.63
C ALA A 28 0.07 1.55 -5.03
N ARG A 29 0.66 0.84 -5.99
CA ARG A 29 0.13 0.75 -7.36
C ARG A 29 -0.95 -0.33 -7.49
N LYS A 30 -0.87 -1.41 -6.71
CA LYS A 30 -1.83 -2.52 -6.76
C LYS A 30 -2.51 -2.71 -5.40
N GLU A 31 -3.79 -3.07 -5.41
CA GLU A 31 -4.56 -3.38 -4.19
C GLU A 31 -3.94 -4.49 -3.34
N LYS A 32 -3.36 -5.50 -3.99
CA LYS A 32 -2.77 -6.68 -3.32
C LYS A 32 -1.52 -6.32 -2.49
N GLU A 33 -0.92 -5.17 -2.75
CA GLU A 33 0.24 -4.70 -2.01
C GLU A 33 -0.15 -4.14 -0.64
N ILE A 34 -1.41 -3.80 -0.39
CA ILE A 34 -1.84 -3.18 0.87
C ILE A 34 -3.00 -3.93 1.52
N CYS A 35 -3.09 -3.86 2.85
CA CYS A 35 -4.05 -4.66 3.60
C CYS A 35 -5.49 -4.12 3.55
N LYS A 36 -5.65 -2.80 3.39
CA LYS A 36 -6.94 -2.12 3.24
C LYS A 36 -6.88 -1.08 2.12
N PRO A 37 -6.90 -1.51 0.86
CA PRO A 37 -6.82 -0.61 -0.28
C PRO A 37 -8.03 0.33 -0.36
N GLN A 38 -7.75 1.59 -0.63
CA GLN A 38 -8.71 2.62 -0.99
C GLN A 38 -8.17 3.35 -2.22
N LYS A 39 -8.99 3.55 -3.26
CA LYS A 39 -8.56 4.32 -4.43
C LYS A 39 -8.39 5.79 -4.07
N ILE A 40 -7.32 6.38 -4.59
CA ILE A 40 -7.00 7.81 -4.54
C ILE A 40 -7.10 8.40 -5.93
#